data_AF-A0A9D9ZF01-F1
#
_entry.id   AF-A0A9D9ZF01-F1
#
_cell.length_a   1.000
_cell.length_b   1.000
_cell.length_c   1.000
_cell.angle_alpha   90.00
_cell.angle_beta   90.00
_cell.angle_gamma   90.00
#
_symmetry.space_group_name_H-M   'P 1'
#
loop_
_entity.id
_entity.type
_entity.pdbx_description
1 polymer ?
#
loop_
_entity_poly.entity_id
_entity_poly.type
_entity_poly.pdbx_seq_one_letter_code
_entity_poly.pdbx_strand_id
1 'polypeptide(L)'
;MTYEITGPAKINTEINLSASKSISNRTLIINAMAGGKITPENMSDCDDTEVIIEALKNMPDVIDIKAAGTAMRFVTAYLSIT
;
A
#
# COMPACT_ATOMS: atom_id res chain seq x y z
N MET A 1 -16.72 -0.81 15.37
CA MET A 1 -17.71 -1.49 14.50
C MET A 1 -17.80 -2.93 14.97
N THR A 2 -19.00 -3.47 15.13
CA THR A 2 -19.21 -4.86 15.56
C THR A 2 -19.85 -5.61 14.40
N TYR A 3 -19.28 -6.76 14.03
CA TYR A 3 -19.81 -7.62 12.98
C TYR A 3 -20.49 -8.84 13.62
N GLU A 4 -21.74 -9.08 13.25
CA GLU A 4 -22.41 -10.36 13.47
C GLU A 4 -22.47 -11.10 12.13
N ILE A 5 -21.95 -12.33 12.09
CA ILE A 5 -21.76 -13.08 10.85
C ILE A 5 -22.51 -14.41 10.96
N THR A 6 -23.39 -14.69 10.00
CA THR A 6 -24.01 -16.00 9.81
C THR A 6 -23.60 -16.54 8.44
N GLY A 7 -22.83 -17.63 8.43
CA GLY A 7 -22.33 -18.23 7.20
C GLY A 7 -23.34 -19.16 6.52
N PRO A 8 -23.23 -19.39 5.19
CA PRO A 8 -24.02 -20.40 4.49
C PRO A 8 -23.54 -21.82 4.82
N ALA A 9 -24.35 -22.84 4.53
CA ALA A 9 -23.97 -24.25 4.75
C ALA A 9 -22.78 -24.71 3.89
N LYS A 10 -22.57 -24.08 2.72
CA LYS A 10 -21.42 -24.30 1.84
C LYS A 10 -21.13 -23.01 1.05
N ILE A 11 -19.86 -22.71 0.83
CA ILE A 11 -19.40 -21.66 -0.10
C ILE A 11 -18.78 -22.35 -1.31
N ASN A 12 -19.33 -22.11 -2.50
CA ASN A 12 -18.78 -22.57 -3.77
C ASN A 12 -18.79 -21.42 -4.76
N THR A 13 -17.71 -20.65 -4.77
CA THR A 13 -17.56 -19.44 -5.59
C THR A 13 -16.09 -19.19 -5.87
N GLU A 14 -15.82 -18.30 -6.82
CA GLU A 14 -14.48 -17.80 -7.14
C GLU A 14 -14.45 -16.30 -6.81
N ILE A 15 -13.42 -15.89 -6.09
CA ILE A 15 -13.24 -14.49 -5.68
C ILE A 15 -11.88 -13.99 -6.15
N ASN A 16 -11.88 -12.81 -6.77
CA ASN A 16 -10.66 -12.08 -7.04
C ASN A 16 -10.24 -11.36 -5.76
N LEU A 17 -9.14 -11.81 -5.17
CA LEU A 17 -8.58 -11.15 -4.00
C LEU A 17 -7.84 -9.88 -4.44
N SER A 18 -7.88 -8.88 -3.58
CA SER A 18 -7.07 -7.67 -3.71
C SER A 18 -5.57 -8.03 -3.75
N ALA A 19 -4.78 -7.18 -4.40
CA ALA A 19 -3.34 -7.33 -4.42
C ALA A 19 -2.72 -7.32 -3.01
N SER A 20 -1.55 -7.94 -2.88
CA SER A 20 -0.85 -8.04 -1.59
C SER A 20 -0.27 -6.70 -1.16
N LYS A 21 -0.79 -6.15 -0.07
CA LYS A 21 -0.28 -4.94 0.60
C LYS A 21 1.24 -4.92 0.76
N SER A 22 1.80 -5.98 1.34
CA SER A 22 3.24 -6.06 1.64
C SER A 22 4.10 -6.15 0.36
N ILE A 23 3.56 -6.70 -0.73
CA ILE A 23 4.25 -6.70 -2.03
C ILE A 23 4.17 -5.30 -2.63
N SER A 24 2.98 -4.69 -2.69
CA SER A 24 2.78 -3.35 -3.25
C SER A 24 3.69 -2.31 -2.59
N ASN A 25 3.75 -2.26 -1.25
CA ASN A 25 4.59 -1.33 -0.53
C ASN A 25 6.09 -1.48 -0.89
N ARG A 26 6.58 -2.72 -0.98
CA ARG A 26 7.99 -2.98 -1.35
C ARG A 26 8.27 -2.62 -2.80
N THR A 27 7.39 -3.02 -3.71
CA THR A 27 7.54 -2.76 -5.13
C THR A 27 7.56 -1.26 -5.41
N LEU A 28 6.72 -0.47 -4.73
CA LEU A 28 6.71 0.99 -4.87
C LEU A 28 8.04 1.63 -4.46
N ILE A 29 8.59 1.25 -3.32
CA ILE A 29 9.87 1.79 -2.84
C ILE A 29 11.02 1.37 -3.74
N ILE A 30 11.07 0.10 -4.15
CA ILE A 30 12.09 -0.39 -5.10
C ILE A 30 12.00 0.36 -6.42
N ASN A 31 10.79 0.56 -6.95
CA ASN A 31 10.57 1.31 -8.19
C ASN A 31 11.06 2.76 -8.07
N ALA A 32 10.76 3.44 -6.96
CA ALA A 32 11.24 4.80 -6.70
C ALA A 32 12.76 4.87 -6.59
N MET A 33 13.39 3.94 -5.87
CA MET A 33 14.85 3.85 -5.76
C MET A 33 15.53 3.57 -7.11
N ALA A 34 14.87 2.80 -7.99
CA ALA A 34 15.34 2.53 -9.33
C ALA A 34 15.13 3.70 -10.32
N GLY A 35 14.57 4.83 -9.87
CA GLY A 35 14.24 5.97 -10.74
C GLY A 35 13.06 5.72 -11.67
N GLY A 36 12.21 4.74 -11.34
CA GLY A 36 11.00 4.42 -12.08
C GLY A 36 10.01 5.58 -12.06
N LYS A 37 9.50 5.97 -13.23
CA LYS A 37 8.57 7.10 -13.41
C LYS A 37 7.11 6.68 -13.49
N ILE A 38 6.85 5.38 -13.61
CA ILE A 38 5.52 4.81 -13.76
C ILE A 38 5.23 3.96 -12.52
N THR A 39 4.06 4.15 -11.94
CA THR A 39 3.58 3.31 -10.84
C THR A 39 3.30 1.91 -11.37
N PRO A 40 3.82 0.84 -10.73
CA PRO A 40 3.53 -0.54 -11.13
C PRO A 40 2.03 -0.85 -11.08
N GLU A 41 1.56 -1.73 -11.96
CA GLU A 41 0.17 -2.18 -12.00
C GLU A 41 -0.16 -3.16 -10.86
N ASN A 42 -1.46 -3.42 -10.63
CA ASN A 42 -1.95 -4.38 -9.63
C ASN A 42 -1.45 -4.08 -8.20
N MET A 43 -1.52 -2.81 -7.81
CA MET A 43 -1.20 -2.38 -6.45
C MET A 43 -2.40 -2.58 -5.51
N SER A 44 -2.12 -2.88 -4.26
CA SER A 44 -3.15 -2.99 -3.21
C SER A 44 -3.80 -1.64 -2.97
N ASP A 45 -5.11 -1.63 -2.85
CA ASP A 45 -5.98 -0.47 -2.56
C ASP A 45 -6.08 -0.13 -1.07
N CYS A 46 -5.05 -0.46 -0.29
CA CYS A 46 -5.03 -0.19 1.15
C CYS A 46 -4.40 1.16 1.50
N ASP A 47 -4.70 1.67 2.69
CA ASP A 47 -4.16 2.94 3.21
C ASP A 47 -2.63 3.04 3.12
N ASP A 48 -1.90 1.95 3.41
CA ASP A 48 -0.44 1.95 3.34
C ASP A 48 0.07 2.20 1.92
N THR A 49 -0.55 1.60 0.90
CA THR A 49 -0.14 1.79 -0.49
C THR A 49 -0.46 3.21 -0.96
N GLU A 50 -1.65 3.73 -0.63
CA GLU A 50 -2.07 5.08 -1.01
C GLU A 50 -1.13 6.15 -0.46
N VAL A 51 -0.78 6.03 0.83
CA VAL A 51 0.15 6.94 1.49
C VAL A 51 1.52 6.94 0.81
N ILE A 52 2.06 5.76 0.46
CA ILE A 52 3.35 5.66 -0.22
C ILE A 52 3.29 6.29 -1.61
N ILE A 53 2.24 6.02 -2.40
CA ILE A 53 2.08 6.59 -3.74
C ILE A 53 2.01 8.11 -3.67
N GLU A 54 1.20 8.66 -2.78
CA GLU A 54 1.02 10.10 -2.62
C GLU A 54 2.31 10.78 -2.17
N ALA A 55 3.00 10.21 -1.18
CA ALA A 55 4.29 10.69 -0.70
C ALA A 55 5.34 10.74 -1.81
N LEU A 56 5.51 9.64 -2.56
CA LEU A 56 6.51 9.54 -3.63
C LEU A 56 6.19 10.45 -4.82
N LYS A 57 4.90 10.66 -5.11
CA LYS A 57 4.47 11.46 -6.25
C LYS A 57 4.62 12.96 -6.00
N ASN A 58 4.23 13.42 -4.82
CA ASN A 58 4.10 14.85 -4.53
C ASN A 58 5.20 15.39 -3.62
N MET A 59 5.89 14.53 -2.87
CA MET A 59 6.97 14.87 -1.93
C MET A 59 6.67 16.12 -1.09
N PRO A 60 5.54 16.16 -0.36
CA PRO A 60 5.20 17.31 0.48
C PRO A 60 6.13 17.40 1.70
N ASP A 61 6.28 18.60 2.27
CA ASP A 61 7.05 18.84 3.50
C ASP A 61 6.52 18.03 4.70
N VAL A 62 5.22 17.78 4.74
CA VAL A 62 4.55 16.96 5.74
C VAL A 62 3.82 15.82 5.05
N ILE A 63 4.18 14.60 5.41
CA ILE A 63 3.54 13.37 4.91
C ILE A 63 2.62 12.84 6.02
N ASP A 64 1.30 12.92 5.79
CA ASP A 64 0.30 12.32 6.68
C ASP A 64 0.24 10.80 6.45
N ILE A 65 0.69 10.04 7.45
CA ILE A 65 0.75 8.58 7.38
C ILE A 65 -0.58 7.91 7.79
N LYS A 66 -1.60 8.66 8.23
CA LYS A 66 -2.85 8.09 8.76
C LYS A 66 -2.56 6.99 9.81
N ALA A 67 -3.18 5.82 9.68
CA ALA A 67 -2.90 4.62 10.48
C ALA A 67 -1.91 3.65 9.79
N ALA A 68 -1.21 4.06 8.73
CA ALA A 68 -0.37 3.23 7.90
C ALA A 68 1.08 3.09 8.42
N GLY A 69 1.25 2.39 9.54
CA GLY A 69 2.58 2.22 10.15
C GLY A 69 3.62 1.52 9.26
N THR A 70 3.21 0.79 8.21
CA THR A 70 4.15 0.20 7.25
C THR A 70 4.64 1.28 6.29
N ALA A 71 3.73 2.11 5.77
CA ALA A 71 4.08 3.26 4.96
C ALA A 71 5.07 4.18 5.68
N MET A 72 4.85 4.46 6.98
CA MET A 72 5.78 5.26 7.79
C MET A 72 7.22 4.75 7.64
N ARG A 73 7.45 3.47 7.95
CA ARG A 73 8.79 2.88 7.98
C ARG A 73 9.45 2.87 6.61
N PHE A 74 8.69 2.54 5.56
CA PHE A 74 9.21 2.49 4.20
C PHE A 74 9.54 3.87 3.64
N VAL A 75 8.66 4.85 3.82
CA VAL A 75 8.87 6.22 3.36
C VAL A 75 10.02 6.87 4.14
N THR A 76 10.08 6.71 5.46
CA THR A 76 11.21 7.22 6.26
C THR A 76 12.54 6.63 5.80
N ALA A 77 12.60 5.32 5.54
CA ALA A 77 13.82 4.69 5.05
C ALA A 77 14.23 5.24 3.68
N TYR A 78 13.27 5.41 2.76
CA TYR A 78 13.52 6.00 1.44
C TYR A 78 14.06 7.44 1.57
N LEU A 79 13.38 8.30 2.34
CA LEU A 79 13.79 9.70 2.54
C LEU A 79 15.12 9.86 3.27
N SER A 80 15.58 8.86 4.02
CA SER A 80 16.87 8.92 4.71
C SER A 80 18.08 8.78 3.80
N ILE A 81 17.87 8.32 2.56
CA ILE A 81 18.94 8.05 1.58
C ILE A 81 18.83 8.91 0.32
N THR A 82 17.81 9.78 0.22
CA THR A 82 17.54 10.66 -0.92
C THR A 82 17.55 12.11 -0.50
#